data_AF-A0A099ZPH4-F1
#
_entry.id   AF-A0A099ZPH4-F1
#
_cell.length_a   1.000
_cell.length_b   1.000
_cell.length_c   1.000
_cell.angle_alpha   90.00
_cell.angle_beta   90.00
_cell.angle_gamma   90.00
#
_symmetry.space_group_name_H-M   'P 1'
#
loop_
_entity.id
_entity.type
_entity.pdbx_description
1 polymer ?
#
loop_
_entity_poly.entity_id
_entity_poly.type
_entity_poly.pdbx_seq_one_letter_code
_entity_poly.pdbx_strand_id
1 'polypeptide(L)'
;RVHLIKDKDGIDDYLAKNIKGLSKQEAAACRNSYKKNICIDMLRQGYHKSFSELFALIQKWNALREAAGPGSAIWQQPSLEEQPDKLDQLYHFLTRAEAAQRAGNYEEVYNNQLNLAYCFNDSEDKWLRNYFYEQCFNTAQLIKIDGGKKEAQAHANMGLISEEQGDIMKAAEHYEAFYELTLGSTWKDETGRTYNSLACEHLWKTYTVLADKMLEDKQHQQVIKTLKKAFKMAKEG
;
A
#
# COMPACT_ATOMS: atom_id res chain seq x y z
N ARG A 1 -19.28 20.66 -63.22
CA ARG A 1 -18.32 21.76 -62.98
C ARG A 1 -18.29 22.01 -61.48
N VAL A 2 -17.34 21.39 -60.78
CA VAL A 2 -17.26 21.40 -59.31
C VAL A 2 -16.53 22.66 -58.88
N HIS A 3 -17.25 23.63 -58.31
CA HIS A 3 -16.66 24.78 -57.64
C HIS A 3 -16.57 24.47 -56.15
N LEU A 4 -15.39 24.06 -55.70
CA LEU A 4 -15.00 23.98 -54.30
C LEU A 4 -13.91 25.02 -54.07
N ILE A 5 -14.32 26.26 -53.88
CA ILE A 5 -13.54 27.25 -53.14
C ILE A 5 -14.48 27.71 -52.04
N LYS A 6 -14.41 27.06 -50.87
CA LYS A 6 -14.99 27.65 -49.68
C LYS A 6 -14.09 28.84 -49.35
N ASP A 7 -14.64 30.05 -49.40
CA ASP A 7 -13.95 31.24 -48.93
C ASP A 7 -13.42 31.00 -47.51
N LYS A 8 -12.22 31.52 -47.22
CA LYS A 8 -11.54 31.35 -45.93
C LYS A 8 -12.45 31.71 -44.75
N ASP A 9 -13.26 32.75 -44.91
CA ASP A 9 -14.23 33.20 -43.90
C ASP A 9 -15.34 32.17 -43.67
N GLY A 10 -15.75 31.43 -44.71
CA GLY A 10 -16.72 30.33 -44.60
C GLY A 10 -16.13 29.05 -43.99
N ILE A 11 -14.80 28.89 -44.04
CA ILE A 11 -14.08 27.82 -43.33
C ILE A 11 -13.98 28.19 -41.84
N ASP A 12 -13.60 29.43 -41.51
CA ASP A 12 -13.45 29.89 -40.14
C ASP A 12 -14.79 29.90 -39.37
N ASP A 13 -15.89 30.33 -40.00
CA ASP A 13 -17.25 30.26 -39.39
C ASP A 13 -17.74 28.81 -39.21
N TYR A 14 -17.36 27.90 -40.13
CA TYR A 14 -17.65 26.47 -40.00
C TYR A 14 -16.85 25.82 -38.87
N LEU A 15 -15.57 26.18 -38.70
CA LEU A 15 -14.72 25.70 -37.61
C LEU A 15 -15.22 26.25 -36.26
N ALA A 16 -15.60 27.52 -36.17
CA ALA A 16 -16.12 28.11 -34.94
C ALA A 16 -17.47 27.51 -34.49
N LYS A 17 -18.33 27.12 -35.45
CA LYS A 17 -19.63 26.49 -35.16
C LYS A 17 -19.55 24.99 -34.91
N ASN A 18 -18.59 24.28 -35.50
CA ASN A 18 -18.51 22.81 -35.45
C ASN A 18 -17.35 22.27 -34.62
N ILE A 19 -16.34 23.09 -34.31
CA ILE A 19 -15.26 22.75 -33.37
C ILE A 19 -15.55 23.50 -32.07
N LYS A 20 -16.15 22.78 -31.12
CA LYS A 20 -16.25 23.26 -29.74
C LYS A 20 -14.81 23.43 -29.24
N GLY A 21 -14.38 24.69 -29.07
CA GLY A 21 -13.07 24.96 -28.48
C GLY A 21 -12.96 24.26 -27.12
N LEU A 22 -11.79 23.69 -26.82
CA LEU A 22 -11.51 23.05 -25.53
C LEU A 22 -11.86 24.03 -24.40
N SER A 23 -12.66 23.58 -23.43
CA SER A 23 -12.91 24.32 -22.21
C SER A 23 -11.59 24.63 -21.49
N LYS A 24 -11.59 25.61 -20.58
CA LYS A 24 -10.40 25.90 -19.76
C LYS A 24 -9.88 24.67 -19.02
N GLN A 25 -10.78 23.75 -18.65
CA GLN A 25 -10.42 22.49 -17.99
C GLN A 25 -9.76 21.50 -18.97
N GLU A 26 -10.36 21.28 -20.13
CA GLU A 26 -9.80 20.36 -21.14
C GLU A 26 -8.47 20.88 -21.70
N ALA A 27 -8.37 22.19 -21.94
CA ALA A 27 -7.13 22.81 -22.38
C ALA A 27 -6.02 22.80 -21.29
N ALA A 28 -6.38 22.74 -20.00
CA ALA A 28 -5.43 22.58 -18.91
C ALA A 28 -5.01 21.11 -18.74
N ALA A 29 -5.95 20.17 -18.90
CA ALA A 29 -5.68 18.74 -18.86
C ALA A 29 -4.63 18.33 -19.91
N CYS A 30 -4.70 18.90 -21.13
CA CYS A 30 -3.71 18.66 -22.19
C CYS A 30 -2.36 19.36 -21.96
N ARG A 31 -2.29 20.41 -21.12
CA ARG A 31 -1.07 21.23 -20.92
C ARG A 31 -0.27 20.86 -19.67
N ASN A 32 -0.92 20.28 -18.67
CA ASN A 32 -0.28 19.91 -17.41
C ASN A 32 0.31 18.50 -17.48
N SER A 33 1.32 18.23 -16.65
CA SER A 33 1.75 16.85 -16.42
C SER A 33 0.64 16.04 -15.76
N TYR A 34 0.71 14.72 -15.91
CA TYR A 34 -0.28 13.80 -15.35
C TYR A 34 -0.45 13.96 -13.84
N LYS A 35 0.67 13.92 -13.10
CA LYS A 35 0.73 14.24 -11.66
C LYS A 35 -0.01 15.54 -11.33
N LYS A 36 0.24 16.61 -12.09
CA LYS A 36 -0.35 17.92 -11.80
C LYS A 36 -1.87 17.90 -11.98
N ASN A 37 -2.39 17.19 -12.98
CA ASN A 37 -3.83 17.03 -13.15
C ASN A 37 -4.46 16.29 -11.97
N ILE A 38 -3.86 15.19 -11.51
CA ILE A 38 -4.31 14.44 -10.32
C ILE A 38 -4.31 15.34 -9.07
N CYS A 39 -3.22 16.06 -8.82
CA CYS A 39 -3.13 16.98 -7.69
C CYS A 39 -4.21 18.06 -7.71
N ILE A 40 -4.45 18.68 -8.88
CA ILE A 40 -5.48 19.70 -9.04
C ILE A 40 -6.85 19.10 -8.77
N ASP A 41 -7.11 17.91 -9.29
CA ASP A 41 -8.40 17.25 -9.14
C ASP A 41 -8.70 16.88 -7.67
N MET A 42 -7.75 16.26 -6.98
CA MET A 42 -7.85 15.98 -5.53
C MET A 42 -8.23 17.23 -4.74
N LEU A 43 -7.53 18.34 -4.97
CA LEU A 43 -7.78 19.61 -4.27
C LEU A 43 -9.16 20.19 -4.61
N ARG A 44 -9.58 20.13 -5.88
CA ARG A 44 -10.92 20.61 -6.31
C ARG A 44 -12.05 19.83 -5.67
N GLN A 45 -11.86 18.54 -5.47
CA GLN A 45 -12.81 17.67 -4.79
C GLN A 45 -12.71 17.72 -3.25
N GLY A 46 -11.78 18.52 -2.70
CA GLY A 46 -11.60 18.69 -1.26
C GLY A 46 -10.76 17.60 -0.58
N TYR A 47 -10.13 16.70 -1.34
CA TYR A 47 -9.24 15.63 -0.84
C TYR A 47 -7.83 16.15 -0.53
N HIS A 48 -7.75 17.07 0.43
CA HIS A 48 -6.50 17.71 0.80
C HIS A 48 -5.55 16.76 1.55
N LYS A 49 -6.06 15.76 2.29
CA LYS A 49 -5.20 14.77 2.96
C LYS A 49 -4.61 13.80 1.95
N SER A 50 -5.42 13.29 1.03
CA SER A 50 -4.94 12.45 -0.08
C SER A 50 -3.89 13.19 -0.91
N PHE A 51 -4.10 14.48 -1.20
CA PHE A 51 -3.11 15.32 -1.88
C PHE A 51 -1.79 15.41 -1.09
N SER A 52 -1.86 15.74 0.21
CA SER A 52 -0.67 15.85 1.06
C SER A 52 0.09 14.53 1.17
N GLU A 53 -0.63 13.42 1.29
CA GLU A 53 -0.04 12.08 1.35
C GLU A 53 0.63 11.69 0.03
N LEU A 54 -0.05 11.83 -1.11
CA LEU A 54 0.54 11.59 -2.44
C LEU A 54 1.82 12.43 -2.63
N PHE A 55 1.78 13.71 -2.27
CA PHE A 55 2.93 14.60 -2.40
C PHE A 55 4.10 14.14 -1.52
N ALA A 56 3.83 13.77 -0.27
CA ALA A 56 4.86 13.25 0.65
C ALA A 56 5.47 11.93 0.16
N LEU A 57 4.66 11.04 -0.42
CA LEU A 57 5.14 9.77 -0.99
C LEU A 57 6.07 10.01 -2.19
N ILE A 58 5.71 10.93 -3.08
CA ILE A 58 6.57 11.33 -4.20
C ILE A 58 7.91 11.89 -3.70
N GLN A 59 7.88 12.80 -2.71
CA GLN A 59 9.10 13.36 -2.14
C GLN A 59 9.97 12.29 -1.47
N LYS A 60 9.36 11.35 -0.74
CA LYS A 60 10.07 10.24 -0.11
C LYS A 60 10.71 9.32 -1.14
N TRP A 61 10.01 8.98 -2.23
CA TRP A 61 10.58 8.19 -3.32
C TRP A 61 11.84 8.86 -3.88
N ASN A 62 11.72 10.15 -4.21
CA ASN A 62 12.84 10.91 -4.78
C ASN A 62 14.01 10.98 -3.78
N ALA A 63 13.75 11.18 -2.49
CA ALA A 63 14.79 11.15 -1.47
C ALA A 63 15.48 9.78 -1.35
N LEU A 64 14.74 8.68 -1.40
CA LEU A 64 15.30 7.32 -1.39
C LEU A 64 16.17 7.07 -2.61
N ARG A 65 15.73 7.54 -3.78
CA ARG A 65 16.49 7.47 -5.02
C ARG A 65 17.82 8.22 -4.92
N GLU A 66 17.77 9.49 -4.52
CA GLU A 66 18.97 10.31 -4.33
C GLU A 66 19.94 9.70 -3.33
N ALA A 67 19.44 9.17 -2.21
CA ALA A 67 20.27 8.53 -1.20
C ALA A 67 20.93 7.23 -1.70
N ALA A 68 20.26 6.45 -2.54
CA ALA A 68 20.78 5.21 -3.09
C ALA A 68 21.77 5.44 -4.26
N GLY A 69 21.67 6.59 -4.94
CA GLY A 69 22.57 7.04 -5.98
C GLY A 69 22.42 6.33 -7.33
N PRO A 70 23.15 6.80 -8.37
CA PRO A 70 22.93 6.42 -9.78
C PRO A 70 23.06 4.93 -10.13
N GLY A 71 23.84 4.17 -9.36
CA GLY A 71 24.08 2.75 -9.60
C GLY A 71 23.04 1.81 -8.98
N SER A 72 22.08 2.35 -8.22
CA SER A 72 21.10 1.54 -7.50
C SER A 72 19.90 1.13 -8.38
N ALA A 73 19.24 0.03 -8.03
CA ALA A 73 18.04 -0.42 -8.74
C ALA A 73 16.91 0.64 -8.73
N ILE A 74 16.69 1.29 -7.58
CA ILE A 74 15.67 2.35 -7.45
C ILE A 74 15.95 3.58 -8.32
N TRP A 75 17.22 3.85 -8.65
CA TRP A 75 17.59 4.93 -9.55
C TRP A 75 17.27 4.62 -11.01
N GLN A 76 17.39 3.35 -11.41
CA GLN A 76 17.12 2.92 -12.78
C GLN A 76 15.62 2.91 -13.12
N GLN A 77 14.75 2.95 -12.10
CA GLN A 77 13.31 3.04 -12.31
C GLN A 77 12.88 4.47 -12.67
N PRO A 78 11.80 4.67 -13.45
CA PRO A 78 11.19 5.99 -13.61
C PRO A 78 10.75 6.57 -12.26
N SER A 79 10.74 7.89 -12.10
CA SER A 79 10.21 8.50 -10.86
C SER A 79 8.74 8.11 -10.65
N LEU A 80 8.24 8.18 -9.42
CA LEU A 80 6.82 7.90 -9.16
C LEU A 80 5.90 8.84 -9.98
N GLU A 81 6.40 10.04 -10.29
CA GLU A 81 5.71 11.08 -11.08
C GLU A 81 5.58 10.72 -12.57
N GLU A 82 6.43 9.82 -13.05
CA GLU A 82 6.52 9.35 -14.44
C GLU A 82 5.87 7.97 -14.63
N GLN A 83 5.18 7.47 -13.61
CA GLN A 83 4.48 6.17 -13.64
C GLN A 83 2.96 6.39 -13.51
N PRO A 84 2.24 6.69 -14.62
CA PRO A 84 0.81 6.99 -14.60
C PRO A 84 -0.04 5.94 -13.90
N ASP A 85 0.23 4.65 -14.15
CA ASP A 85 -0.52 3.55 -13.54
C ASP A 85 -0.43 3.57 -12.01
N LYS A 86 0.77 3.83 -11.45
CA LYS A 86 0.96 3.94 -10.00
C LYS A 86 0.29 5.19 -9.43
N LEU A 87 0.36 6.30 -10.15
CA LEU A 87 -0.34 7.54 -9.77
C LEU A 87 -1.86 7.33 -9.77
N ASP A 88 -2.39 6.52 -10.67
CA ASP A 88 -3.82 6.18 -10.72
C ASP A 88 -4.25 5.33 -9.53
N GLN A 89 -3.48 4.32 -9.17
CA GLN A 89 -3.75 3.51 -7.98
C GLN A 89 -3.73 4.40 -6.72
N LEU A 90 -2.70 5.24 -6.57
CA LEU A 90 -2.58 6.18 -5.46
C LEU A 90 -3.77 7.14 -5.43
N TYR A 91 -4.11 7.76 -6.56
CA TYR A 91 -5.24 8.68 -6.64
C TYR A 91 -6.55 7.99 -6.25
N HIS A 92 -6.83 6.84 -6.84
CA HIS A 92 -8.08 6.11 -6.64
C HIS A 92 -8.29 5.71 -5.19
N PHE A 93 -7.32 5.02 -4.59
CA PHE A 93 -7.49 4.48 -3.25
C PHE A 93 -7.28 5.52 -2.15
N LEU A 94 -6.37 6.50 -2.32
CA LEU A 94 -6.19 7.55 -1.30
C LEU A 94 -7.44 8.43 -1.18
N THR A 95 -8.08 8.80 -2.29
CA THR A 95 -9.29 9.62 -2.25
C THR A 95 -10.48 8.87 -1.66
N ARG A 96 -10.61 7.57 -1.97
CA ARG A 96 -11.61 6.68 -1.34
C ARG A 96 -11.36 6.50 0.16
N ALA A 97 -10.11 6.29 0.57
CA ALA A 97 -9.75 6.19 1.98
C ALA A 97 -10.09 7.49 2.72
N GLU A 98 -9.77 8.67 2.17
CA GLU A 98 -10.14 9.94 2.80
C GLU A 98 -11.67 10.11 2.87
N ALA A 99 -12.40 9.77 1.79
CA ALA A 99 -13.86 9.82 1.78
C ALA A 99 -14.47 8.93 2.87
N ALA A 100 -13.99 7.69 2.99
CA ALA A 100 -14.40 6.74 4.02
C ALA A 100 -14.08 7.24 5.42
N GLN A 101 -12.89 7.83 5.62
CA GLN A 101 -12.49 8.42 6.89
C GLN A 101 -13.42 9.58 7.28
N ARG A 102 -13.82 10.44 6.34
CA ARG A 102 -14.79 11.53 6.59
C ARG A 102 -16.17 10.99 6.96
N ALA A 103 -16.54 9.82 6.45
CA ALA A 103 -17.77 9.13 6.80
C ALA A 103 -17.67 8.31 8.11
N GLY A 104 -16.50 8.26 8.76
CA GLY A 104 -16.27 7.43 9.94
C GLY A 104 -16.21 5.92 9.66
N ASN A 105 -16.11 5.52 8.40
CA ASN A 105 -16.04 4.12 8.00
C ASN A 105 -14.59 3.64 7.93
N TYR A 106 -14.01 3.32 9.09
CA TYR A 106 -12.62 2.85 9.20
C TYR A 106 -12.38 1.48 8.56
N GLU A 107 -13.42 0.67 8.39
CA GLU A 107 -13.31 -0.60 7.67
C GLU A 107 -12.94 -0.36 6.20
N GLU A 108 -13.61 0.60 5.56
CA GLU A 108 -13.32 0.98 4.19
C GLU A 108 -11.99 1.73 4.07
N VAL A 109 -11.61 2.55 5.06
CA VAL A 109 -10.26 3.15 5.11
C VAL A 109 -9.19 2.06 5.05
N TYR A 110 -9.31 1.05 5.92
CA TYR A 110 -8.39 -0.08 5.97
C TYR A 110 -8.34 -0.83 4.65
N ASN A 111 -9.49 -1.14 4.04
CA ASN A 111 -9.53 -1.87 2.77
C ASN A 111 -8.84 -1.10 1.63
N ASN A 112 -9.03 0.22 1.54
CA ASN A 112 -8.36 1.04 0.52
C ASN A 112 -6.84 1.13 0.76
N GLN A 113 -6.40 1.21 2.02
CA GLN A 113 -4.96 1.15 2.36
C GLN A 113 -4.36 -0.23 2.04
N LEU A 114 -5.08 -1.31 2.31
CA LEU A 114 -4.63 -2.67 2.02
C LEU A 114 -4.53 -2.90 0.51
N ASN A 115 -5.50 -2.42 -0.26
CA ASN A 115 -5.44 -2.48 -1.72
C ASN A 115 -4.22 -1.72 -2.26
N LEU A 116 -3.89 -0.55 -1.71
CA LEU A 116 -2.66 0.15 -2.06
C LEU A 116 -1.43 -0.69 -1.77
N ALA A 117 -1.36 -1.34 -0.61
CA ALA A 117 -0.24 -2.24 -0.31
C ALA A 117 -0.12 -3.37 -1.35
N TYR A 118 -1.24 -3.97 -1.77
CA TYR A 118 -1.25 -5.02 -2.80
C TYR A 118 -0.85 -4.51 -4.19
N CYS A 119 -1.18 -3.27 -4.54
CA CYS A 119 -0.72 -2.65 -5.80
C CYS A 119 0.81 -2.48 -5.86
N PHE A 120 1.51 -2.51 -4.73
CA PHE A 120 2.93 -2.17 -4.60
C PHE A 120 3.79 -3.33 -4.11
N ASN A 121 3.47 -4.56 -4.52
CA ASN A 121 4.14 -5.76 -4.02
C ASN A 121 5.46 -6.13 -4.73
N ASP A 122 5.87 -5.36 -5.73
CA ASP A 122 7.15 -5.55 -6.42
C ASP A 122 8.33 -5.20 -5.50
N SER A 123 9.50 -5.79 -5.76
CA SER A 123 10.69 -5.65 -4.91
C SER A 123 11.11 -4.20 -4.65
N GLU A 124 10.90 -3.33 -5.63
CA GLU A 124 11.31 -1.93 -5.59
C GLU A 124 10.25 -1.01 -4.98
N ASP A 125 8.99 -1.46 -4.98
CA ASP A 125 7.87 -0.79 -4.33
C ASP A 125 7.69 -1.24 -2.87
N LYS A 126 8.52 -2.18 -2.42
CA LYS A 126 8.48 -2.76 -1.07
C LYS A 126 8.34 -1.72 0.04
N TRP A 127 9.05 -0.60 -0.04
CA TRP A 127 8.97 0.45 0.96
C TRP A 127 7.57 1.11 1.00
N LEU A 128 6.92 1.25 -0.16
CA LEU A 128 5.61 1.85 -0.32
C LEU A 128 4.51 0.90 0.15
N ARG A 129 4.63 -0.40 -0.17
CA ARG A 129 3.78 -1.44 0.43
C ARG A 129 3.90 -1.43 1.96
N ASN A 130 5.12 -1.40 2.49
CA ASN A 130 5.35 -1.42 3.93
C ASN A 130 4.76 -0.17 4.59
N TYR A 131 4.86 1.01 3.95
CA TYR A 131 4.16 2.20 4.40
C TYR A 131 2.64 2.00 4.52
N PHE A 132 2.01 1.40 3.51
CA PHE A 132 0.57 1.17 3.55
C PHE A 132 0.15 0.08 4.53
N TYR A 133 0.97 -0.94 4.77
CA TYR A 133 0.75 -1.90 5.87
C TYR A 133 0.83 -1.24 7.25
N GLU A 134 1.77 -0.31 7.46
CA GLU A 134 1.82 0.49 8.69
C GLU A 134 0.55 1.36 8.85
N GLN A 135 0.06 1.97 7.76
CA GLN A 135 -1.21 2.70 7.78
C GLN A 135 -2.39 1.77 8.11
N CYS A 136 -2.44 0.58 7.52
CA CYS A 136 -3.44 -0.44 7.82
C CYS A 136 -3.43 -0.79 9.32
N PHE A 137 -2.25 -0.99 9.91
CA PHE A 137 -2.11 -1.28 11.33
C PHE A 137 -2.68 -0.18 12.22
N ASN A 138 -2.36 1.09 11.92
CA ASN A 138 -2.91 2.22 12.66
C ASN A 138 -4.44 2.32 12.52
N THR A 139 -4.97 2.09 11.32
CA THR A 139 -6.41 2.12 11.07
C THR A 139 -7.13 0.95 11.75
N ALA A 140 -6.55 -0.25 11.73
CA ALA A 140 -7.15 -1.45 12.31
C ALA A 140 -7.45 -1.29 13.80
N GLN A 141 -6.60 -0.56 14.54
CA GLN A 141 -6.81 -0.24 15.95
C GLN A 141 -8.09 0.57 16.21
N LEU A 142 -8.60 1.29 15.19
CA LEU A 142 -9.83 2.09 15.26
C LEU A 142 -11.09 1.27 14.95
N ILE A 143 -10.95 0.06 14.40
CA ILE A 143 -12.07 -0.81 14.01
C ILE A 143 -12.48 -1.65 15.21
N LYS A 144 -13.72 -1.50 15.68
CA LYS A 144 -14.24 -2.22 16.87
C LYS A 144 -15.31 -3.26 16.57
N ILE A 145 -15.81 -3.28 15.33
CA ILE A 145 -17.03 -4.02 14.97
C ILE A 145 -16.78 -5.36 14.28
N ASP A 146 -15.55 -5.64 13.83
CA ASP A 146 -15.22 -6.82 13.04
C ASP A 146 -14.66 -7.99 13.88
N GLY A 147 -14.76 -7.88 15.21
CA GLY A 147 -14.23 -8.87 16.15
C GLY A 147 -12.71 -8.95 16.20
N GLY A 148 -11.98 -7.97 15.65
CA GLY A 148 -10.51 -7.95 15.63
C GLY A 148 -9.90 -8.59 14.37
N LYS A 149 -10.72 -8.92 13.36
CA LYS A 149 -10.24 -9.60 12.14
C LYS A 149 -9.17 -8.78 11.40
N LYS A 150 -9.40 -7.48 11.21
CA LYS A 150 -8.45 -6.60 10.53
C LYS A 150 -7.24 -6.29 11.40
N GLU A 151 -7.40 -6.22 12.71
CA GLU A 151 -6.28 -6.11 13.65
C GLU A 151 -5.35 -7.33 13.54
N ALA A 152 -5.92 -8.54 13.50
CA ALA A 152 -5.19 -9.78 13.28
C ALA A 152 -4.42 -9.75 11.94
N GLN A 153 -5.09 -9.39 10.84
CA GLN A 153 -4.44 -9.29 9.52
C GLN A 153 -3.32 -8.23 9.52
N ALA A 154 -3.53 -7.10 10.18
CA ALA A 154 -2.51 -6.07 10.27
C ALA A 154 -1.29 -6.52 11.08
N HIS A 155 -1.49 -7.27 12.17
CA HIS A 155 -0.39 -7.90 12.91
C HIS A 155 0.41 -8.87 12.04
N ALA A 156 -0.24 -9.68 11.20
CA ALA A 156 0.46 -10.55 10.25
C ALA A 156 1.34 -9.74 9.27
N ASN A 157 0.81 -8.64 8.73
CA ASN A 157 1.56 -7.74 7.83
C ASN A 157 2.75 -7.06 8.53
N MET A 158 2.57 -6.62 9.78
CA MET A 158 3.66 -6.03 10.57
C MET A 158 4.74 -7.05 10.96
N GLY A 159 4.35 -8.31 11.18
CA GLY A 159 5.29 -9.42 11.34
C GLY A 159 6.17 -9.59 10.12
N LEU A 160 5.57 -9.62 8.92
CA LEU A 160 6.29 -9.71 7.65
C LEU A 160 7.28 -8.54 7.47
N ILE A 161 6.85 -7.30 7.73
CA ILE A 161 7.73 -6.11 7.66
C ILE A 161 8.94 -6.28 8.59
N SER A 162 8.72 -6.77 9.80
CA SER A 162 9.77 -6.95 10.79
C SER A 162 10.77 -8.05 10.37
N GLU A 163 10.30 -9.15 9.79
CA GLU A 163 11.16 -10.19 9.22
C GLU A 163 12.03 -9.65 8.09
N GLU A 164 11.44 -8.86 7.20
CA GLU A 164 12.15 -8.23 6.08
C GLU A 164 13.21 -7.22 6.50
N GLN A 165 13.02 -6.57 7.66
CA GLN A 165 13.99 -5.67 8.28
C GLN A 165 15.03 -6.43 9.11
N GLY A 166 14.87 -7.75 9.29
CA GLY A 166 15.76 -8.61 10.08
C GLY A 166 15.50 -8.59 11.59
N ASP A 167 14.48 -7.86 12.05
CA ASP A 167 14.05 -7.80 13.46
C ASP A 167 13.12 -8.97 13.79
N ILE A 168 13.74 -10.14 13.98
CA ILE A 168 13.06 -11.41 14.23
C ILE A 168 12.31 -11.42 15.57
N MET A 169 12.79 -10.66 16.56
CA MET A 169 12.11 -10.54 17.86
C MET A 169 10.78 -9.80 17.70
N LYS A 170 10.80 -8.66 17.03
CA LYS A 170 9.60 -7.88 16.75
C LYS A 170 8.63 -8.60 15.83
N ALA A 171 9.15 -9.37 14.86
CA ALA A 171 8.32 -10.25 14.05
C ALA A 171 7.55 -11.27 14.89
N ALA A 172 8.24 -11.93 15.83
CA ALA A 172 7.61 -12.89 16.73
C ALA A 172 6.52 -12.24 17.60
N GLU A 173 6.74 -11.03 18.12
CA GLU A 173 5.72 -10.28 18.89
C GLU A 173 4.45 -10.02 18.07
N HIS A 174 4.61 -9.58 16.82
CA HIS A 174 3.47 -9.35 15.93
C HIS A 174 2.74 -10.65 15.58
N TYR A 175 3.46 -11.74 15.31
CA TYR A 175 2.84 -13.03 15.03
C TYR A 175 2.21 -13.69 16.27
N GLU A 176 2.74 -13.45 17.47
CA GLU A 176 2.12 -13.89 18.73
C GLU A 176 0.78 -13.18 18.92
N ALA A 177 0.72 -11.86 18.70
CA ALA A 177 -0.53 -11.11 18.72
C ALA A 177 -1.52 -11.58 17.63
N PHE A 178 -1.04 -11.85 16.42
CA PHE A 178 -1.85 -12.43 15.34
C PHE A 178 -2.46 -13.78 15.76
N TYR A 179 -1.65 -14.66 16.33
CA TYR A 179 -2.10 -15.97 16.82
C TYR A 179 -3.21 -15.82 17.87
N GLU A 180 -2.98 -15.01 18.91
CA GLU A 180 -3.96 -14.81 19.99
C GLU A 180 -5.30 -14.27 19.48
N LEU A 181 -5.27 -13.29 18.56
CA LEU A 181 -6.50 -12.72 17.96
C LEU A 181 -7.28 -13.72 17.11
N THR A 182 -6.63 -14.79 16.62
CA THR A 182 -7.26 -15.77 15.72
C THR A 182 -7.79 -17.00 16.45
N LEU A 183 -7.51 -17.16 17.75
CA LEU A 183 -7.97 -18.29 18.54
C LEU A 183 -9.49 -18.41 18.52
N GLY A 184 -9.99 -19.59 18.11
CA GLY A 184 -11.42 -19.87 18.00
C GLY A 184 -12.14 -19.16 16.85
N SER A 185 -11.43 -18.36 16.05
CA SER A 185 -12.00 -17.73 14.85
C SER A 185 -12.15 -18.74 13.71
N THR A 186 -13.13 -18.51 12.83
CA THR A 186 -13.30 -19.26 11.57
C THR A 186 -12.78 -18.48 10.37
N TRP A 187 -11.94 -17.47 10.61
CA TRP A 187 -11.47 -16.56 9.56
C TRP A 187 -10.50 -17.28 8.62
N LYS A 188 -10.65 -16.98 7.33
CA LYS A 188 -9.83 -17.55 6.26
C LYS A 188 -9.27 -16.46 5.37
N ASP A 189 -8.11 -16.73 4.79
CA ASP A 189 -7.52 -15.93 3.72
C ASP A 189 -8.17 -16.27 2.37
N GLU A 190 -7.69 -15.61 1.31
CA GLU A 190 -8.17 -15.82 -0.06
C GLU A 190 -7.87 -17.23 -0.59
N THR A 191 -6.86 -17.91 -0.01
CA THR A 191 -6.49 -19.30 -0.36
C THR A 191 -7.34 -20.33 0.38
N GLY A 192 -8.21 -19.90 1.29
CA GLY A 192 -9.09 -20.75 2.10
C GLY A 192 -8.41 -21.33 3.35
N ARG A 193 -7.17 -20.95 3.64
CA ARG A 193 -6.45 -21.32 4.86
C ARG A 193 -6.96 -20.50 6.04
N THR A 194 -7.01 -21.11 7.21
CA THR A 194 -7.45 -20.39 8.42
C THR A 194 -6.37 -19.43 8.90
N TYR A 195 -6.77 -18.28 9.43
CA TYR A 195 -5.81 -17.32 10.01
C TYR A 195 -5.00 -17.93 11.15
N ASN A 196 -5.63 -18.80 11.96
CA ASN A 196 -4.93 -19.52 13.02
C ASN A 196 -3.83 -20.44 12.48
N SER A 197 -4.11 -21.21 11.41
CA SER A 197 -3.07 -22.04 10.76
C SER A 197 -1.92 -21.22 10.16
N LEU A 198 -2.23 -20.03 9.62
CA LEU A 198 -1.21 -19.10 9.12
C LEU A 198 -0.35 -18.56 10.27
N ALA A 199 -0.97 -18.15 11.37
CA ALA A 199 -0.26 -17.66 12.55
C ALA A 199 0.68 -18.73 13.14
N CYS A 200 0.20 -19.97 13.27
CA CYS A 200 1.04 -21.12 13.67
C CYS A 200 2.23 -21.31 12.72
N GLU A 201 1.99 -21.22 11.40
CA GLU A 201 3.05 -21.35 10.40
C GLU A 201 4.13 -20.28 10.54
N HIS A 202 3.72 -19.01 10.64
CA HIS A 202 4.65 -17.91 10.83
C HIS A 202 5.43 -18.08 12.13
N LEU A 203 4.75 -18.37 13.25
CA LEU A 203 5.40 -18.52 14.55
C LEU A 203 6.43 -19.65 14.60
N TRP A 204 6.14 -20.85 14.07
CA TRP A 204 7.14 -21.92 14.13
C TRP A 204 8.38 -21.58 13.31
N LYS A 205 8.23 -20.94 12.14
CA LYS A 205 9.35 -20.48 11.31
C LYS A 205 10.16 -19.41 12.04
N THR A 206 9.51 -18.35 12.51
CA THR A 206 10.16 -17.23 13.19
C THR A 206 10.87 -17.69 14.48
N TYR A 207 10.25 -18.57 15.29
CA TYR A 207 10.92 -19.12 16.47
C TYR A 207 12.12 -20.01 16.13
N THR A 208 12.08 -20.74 15.01
CA THR A 208 13.23 -21.55 14.57
C THR A 208 14.42 -20.65 14.24
N VAL A 209 14.18 -19.59 13.46
CA VAL A 209 15.21 -18.58 13.14
C VAL A 209 15.73 -17.90 14.41
N LEU A 210 14.84 -17.58 15.35
CA LEU A 210 15.23 -16.96 16.61
C LEU A 210 16.10 -17.90 17.47
N ALA A 211 15.76 -19.19 17.53
CA ALA A 211 16.55 -20.18 18.24
C ALA A 211 17.93 -20.37 17.61
N ASP A 212 18.04 -20.35 16.28
CA ASP A 212 19.32 -20.41 15.56
C ASP A 212 20.21 -19.22 15.90
N LYS A 213 19.66 -17.99 15.91
CA LYS A 213 20.40 -16.79 16.34
C LYS A 213 20.86 -16.89 17.80
N MET A 214 20.02 -17.39 18.70
CA MET A 214 20.37 -17.59 20.12
C MET A 214 21.43 -18.66 20.35
N LEU A 215 21.57 -19.64 19.43
CA LEU A 215 22.63 -20.64 19.48
C LEU A 215 24.01 -20.01 19.24
N GLU A 216 24.11 -19.05 18.33
CA GLU A 216 25.34 -18.29 18.07
C GLU A 216 25.81 -17.56 19.34
N ASP A 217 24.87 -17.04 20.13
CA ASP A 217 25.10 -16.34 21.39
C ASP A 217 25.26 -17.27 22.62
N LYS A 218 25.27 -18.60 22.42
CA LYS A 218 25.40 -19.63 23.47
C LYS A 218 24.31 -19.58 24.56
N GLN A 219 23.12 -19.08 24.24
CA GLN A 219 21.97 -18.98 25.17
C GLN A 219 21.18 -20.29 25.27
N HIS A 220 21.85 -21.40 25.61
CA HIS A 220 21.29 -22.76 25.47
C HIS A 220 19.93 -22.99 26.17
N GLN A 221 19.70 -22.41 27.35
CA GLN A 221 18.41 -22.55 28.04
C GLN A 221 17.27 -21.85 27.27
N GLN A 222 17.55 -20.66 26.72
CA GLN A 222 16.58 -19.87 25.97
C GLN A 222 16.27 -20.53 24.62
N VAL A 223 17.29 -21.08 23.96
CA VAL A 223 17.14 -21.89 22.72
C VAL A 223 16.15 -23.03 22.94
N ILE A 224 16.34 -23.85 23.99
CA ILE A 224 15.45 -24.99 24.26
C ILE A 224 14.01 -24.52 24.50
N LYS A 225 13.83 -23.40 25.20
CA LYS A 225 12.50 -22.81 25.45
C LYS A 225 11.86 -22.35 24.14
N THR A 226 12.60 -21.68 23.28
CA THR A 226 12.13 -21.18 21.98
C THR A 226 11.80 -22.33 21.02
N LEU A 227 12.63 -23.37 20.94
CA LEU A 227 12.36 -24.57 20.13
C LEU A 227 11.12 -25.32 20.61
N LYS A 228 10.86 -25.38 21.93
CA LYS A 228 9.60 -25.94 22.44
C LYS A 228 8.38 -25.14 22.00
N LYS A 229 8.48 -23.80 21.93
CA LYS A 229 7.41 -22.97 21.35
C LYS A 229 7.21 -23.29 19.87
N ALA A 230 8.29 -23.36 19.09
CA ALA A 230 8.23 -23.71 17.66
C ALA A 230 7.55 -25.06 17.44
N PHE A 231 7.96 -26.09 18.19
CA PHE A 231 7.36 -27.43 18.12
C PHE A 231 5.87 -27.43 18.48
N LYS A 232 5.45 -26.65 19.49
CA LYS A 232 4.03 -26.50 19.83
C LYS A 232 3.24 -25.95 18.64
N MET A 233 3.71 -24.85 18.04
CA MET A 233 3.02 -24.19 16.92
C MET A 233 2.95 -25.09 15.68
N ALA A 234 4.02 -25.84 15.39
CA ALA A 234 4.06 -26.80 14.29
C ALA A 234 3.12 -28.01 14.47
N LYS A 235 2.72 -28.33 15.71
CA LYS A 235 1.74 -29.39 15.99
C LYS A 235 0.29 -28.91 15.91
N GLU A 236 0.08 -27.62 16.18
CA GLU A 236 -1.24 -27.00 16.27
C GLU A 236 -1.76 -26.50 14.91
N GLY A 237 -0.87 -25.97 14.07
CA GLY A 237 -1.17 -25.54 12.69
C GLY A 237 -1.25 -26.69 11.69
#